data_AF-A0A183I9R8-F1
#
_entry.id   AF-A0A183I9R8-F1
#
_cell.length_a   1.000
_cell.length_b   1.000
_cell.length_c   1.000
_cell.angle_alpha   90.00
_cell.angle_beta   90.00
_cell.angle_gamma   90.00
#
_symmetry.space_group_name_H-M   'P 1'
#
loop_
_entity.id
_entity.type
_entity.pdbx_description
1 polymer ?
#
loop_
_entity_poly.entity_id
_entity_poly.type
_entity_poly.pdbx_seq_one_letter_code
_entity_poly.pdbx_strand_id
1 'polypeptide(L)'
;MDSREFTELTCYSLLQKGKYIFGKTKVFFRVGQVAFIETQRSAKLFKSAVTIQKTYRMHRARLAYKQMRRALSVIQIYCRAWLAWRWSRYIQMHRAALIITSFMKGLVARMRYLKLKRAVLAMQRSVRVKLARAKFLKEKEYRSAVVIQKHVRTFLARRRFLRLKAAAIIIQCCVRSWMARRKLRELKLEAKSFGHLQNLNKGLEKKIMTIQEKMDLMAEENGNVKRLNSLLNEQNNILKAANNQHEAQLRILHTQIDQLKEILTVSK
;
A
#
# COMPACT_ATOMS: atom_id res chain seq x y z
N MET A 1 22.23 -44.17 -137.11
CA MET A 1 21.08 -44.44 -137.97
C MET A 1 21.36 -43.81 -139.31
N ASP A 2 21.32 -44.60 -140.37
CA ASP A 2 21.37 -44.06 -141.71
C ASP A 2 20.08 -43.26 -141.99
N SER A 3 20.19 -42.17 -142.73
CA SER A 3 19.06 -41.31 -143.12
C SER A 3 17.94 -42.11 -143.79
N ARG A 4 18.31 -43.10 -144.60
CA ARG A 4 17.38 -44.02 -145.25
C ARG A 4 16.66 -44.93 -144.26
N GLU A 5 17.41 -45.58 -143.36
CA GLU A 5 16.88 -46.45 -142.32
C GLU A 5 15.85 -45.73 -141.43
N PHE A 6 16.12 -44.47 -141.08
CA PHE A 6 15.17 -43.63 -140.35
C PHE A 6 13.87 -43.37 -141.14
N THR A 7 13.97 -43.06 -142.44
CA THR A 7 12.77 -42.85 -143.28
C THR A 7 11.96 -44.13 -143.46
N GLU A 8 12.62 -45.29 -143.55
CA GLU A 8 11.96 -46.59 -143.66
C GLU A 8 11.18 -46.90 -142.38
N LEU A 9 11.79 -46.79 -141.20
CA LEU A 9 11.14 -46.99 -139.90
C LEU A 9 9.99 -46.00 -139.66
N THR A 10 10.16 -44.74 -140.07
CA THR A 10 9.13 -43.71 -139.94
C THR A 10 7.92 -44.04 -140.82
N CYS A 11 8.14 -44.46 -142.07
CA CYS A 11 7.04 -44.87 -142.96
C CYS A 11 6.35 -46.15 -142.47
N TYR A 12 7.09 -47.14 -141.95
CA TYR A 12 6.50 -48.36 -141.39
C TYR A 12 5.65 -48.11 -140.14
N SER A 13 6.03 -47.14 -139.30
CA SER A 13 5.30 -46.83 -138.06
C SER A 13 4.10 -45.90 -138.27
N LEU A 14 4.14 -45.02 -139.26
CA LEU A 14 3.09 -44.02 -139.50
C LEU A 14 2.13 -44.35 -140.65
N LEU A 15 2.55 -45.13 -141.65
CA LEU A 15 1.77 -45.37 -142.88
C LEU A 15 1.49 -46.87 -143.12
N GLN A 16 0.37 -47.17 -143.78
CA GLN A 16 0.02 -48.54 -144.17
C GLN A 16 0.79 -48.98 -145.43
N LYS A 17 1.15 -50.27 -145.50
CA LYS A 17 1.83 -50.87 -146.66
C LYS A 17 1.02 -50.63 -147.95
N GLY A 18 1.70 -50.23 -149.03
CA GLY A 18 1.08 -49.95 -150.34
C GLY A 18 0.65 -48.49 -150.58
N LYS A 19 0.75 -47.61 -149.56
CA LYS A 19 0.49 -46.16 -149.69
C LYS A 19 1.74 -45.32 -149.95
N TYR A 20 2.92 -45.96 -149.96
CA TYR A 20 4.21 -45.37 -150.24
C TYR A 20 5.11 -46.39 -150.97
N ILE A 21 6.09 -45.92 -151.75
CA ILE A 21 7.09 -46.74 -152.45
C ILE A 21 8.48 -46.09 -152.32
N PHE A 22 9.51 -46.89 -152.03
CA PHE A 22 10.90 -46.44 -151.99
C PHE A 22 11.57 -46.57 -153.37
N GLY A 23 12.04 -45.47 -153.94
CA GLY A 23 12.95 -45.45 -155.09
C GLY A 23 14.42 -45.44 -154.66
N LYS A 24 15.35 -45.43 -155.63
CA LYS A 24 16.80 -45.37 -155.34
C LYS A 24 17.20 -44.10 -154.56
N THR A 25 16.51 -42.98 -154.81
CA THR A 25 16.85 -41.64 -154.26
C THR A 25 15.66 -40.88 -153.65
N LYS A 26 14.41 -41.35 -153.83
CA LYS A 26 13.20 -40.63 -153.39
C LYS A 26 12.15 -41.59 -152.84
N VAL A 27 11.27 -41.09 -151.96
CA VAL A 27 10.07 -41.79 -151.48
C VAL A 27 8.85 -41.23 -152.19
N PHE A 28 8.06 -42.10 -152.82
CA PHE A 28 6.83 -41.73 -153.51
C PHE A 28 5.64 -42.01 -152.61
N PHE A 29 4.77 -41.02 -152.44
CA PHE A 29 3.57 -41.11 -151.60
C PHE A 29 2.31 -41.11 -152.46
N ARG A 30 1.30 -41.89 -152.07
CA ARG A 30 -0.06 -41.70 -152.59
C ARG A 30 -0.62 -40.36 -152.10
N VAL A 31 -1.57 -39.80 -152.86
CA VAL A 31 -2.24 -38.54 -152.55
C VAL A 31 -2.76 -38.54 -151.09
N GLY A 32 -2.55 -37.44 -150.39
CA GLY A 32 -2.99 -37.24 -149.00
C GLY A 32 -2.09 -37.83 -147.90
N GLN A 33 -1.13 -38.71 -148.21
CA GLN A 33 -0.26 -39.30 -147.17
C GLN A 33 0.72 -38.30 -146.56
N VAL A 34 1.23 -37.35 -147.35
CA VAL A 34 2.10 -36.28 -146.85
C VAL A 34 1.33 -35.36 -145.90
N ALA A 35 0.09 -34.99 -146.23
CA ALA A 35 -0.78 -34.19 -145.37
C ALA A 35 -1.11 -34.90 -144.04
N PHE A 36 -1.30 -36.23 -144.07
CA PHE A 36 -1.46 -37.03 -142.87
C PHE A 36 -0.21 -36.99 -141.97
N ILE A 37 0.99 -37.15 -142.54
CA ILE A 37 2.25 -37.06 -141.79
C ILE A 37 2.42 -35.66 -141.16
N GLU A 38 2.12 -34.59 -141.90
CA GLU A 38 2.19 -33.21 -141.38
C GLU A 38 1.16 -32.95 -140.27
N THR A 39 -0.02 -33.58 -140.34
CA THR A 39 -1.02 -33.54 -139.26
C THR A 39 -0.51 -34.22 -138.00
N GLN A 40 0.13 -35.39 -138.12
CA GLN A 40 0.72 -36.12 -136.98
C GLN A 40 1.89 -35.36 -136.36
N ARG A 41 2.76 -34.78 -137.19
CA ARG A 41 3.84 -33.89 -136.74
C ARG A 41 3.28 -32.71 -135.94
N SER A 42 2.26 -32.04 -136.47
CA SER A 42 1.59 -30.91 -135.82
C SER A 42 0.93 -31.33 -134.49
N ALA A 43 0.26 -32.47 -134.45
CA ALA A 43 -0.33 -33.02 -133.24
C ALA A 43 0.71 -33.32 -132.15
N LYS A 44 1.88 -33.87 -132.52
CA LYS A 44 2.98 -34.13 -131.59
C LYS A 44 3.55 -32.83 -131.02
N LEU A 45 3.80 -31.83 -131.87
CA LEU A 45 4.27 -30.51 -131.44
C LEU A 45 3.26 -29.84 -130.51
N PHE A 46 1.97 -29.90 -130.84
CA PHE A 46 0.89 -29.38 -130.00
C PHE A 46 0.85 -30.07 -128.64
N LYS A 47 0.92 -31.42 -128.60
CA LYS A 47 0.91 -32.18 -127.34
C LYS A 47 2.10 -31.84 -126.44
N SER A 48 3.28 -31.66 -127.02
CA SER A 48 4.48 -31.22 -126.29
C SER A 48 4.31 -29.80 -125.75
N ALA A 49 3.83 -28.87 -126.59
CA ALA A 49 3.57 -27.49 -126.17
C ALA A 49 2.53 -27.42 -125.04
N VAL A 50 1.42 -28.16 -125.13
CA VAL A 50 0.41 -28.26 -124.07
C VAL A 50 1.00 -28.82 -122.78
N THR A 51 1.92 -29.79 -122.88
CA THR A 51 2.59 -30.36 -121.70
C THR A 51 3.48 -29.35 -121.00
N ILE A 52 4.23 -28.53 -121.74
CA ILE A 52 5.04 -27.45 -121.19
C ILE A 52 4.15 -26.36 -120.58
N GLN A 53 3.08 -25.96 -121.29
CA GLN A 53 2.17 -24.93 -120.82
C GLN A 53 1.44 -25.34 -119.54
N LYS A 54 0.96 -26.59 -119.43
CA LYS A 54 0.25 -27.05 -118.22
C LYS A 54 1.18 -27.12 -117.01
N THR A 55 2.43 -27.58 -117.18
CA THR A 55 3.39 -27.65 -116.07
C THR A 55 3.80 -26.26 -115.61
N TYR A 56 4.02 -25.32 -116.54
CA TYR A 56 4.28 -23.93 -116.22
C TYR A 56 3.11 -23.26 -115.49
N ARG A 57 1.87 -23.43 -115.97
CA ARG A 57 0.67 -22.89 -115.30
C ARG A 57 0.52 -23.43 -113.88
N MET A 58 0.74 -24.74 -113.68
CA MET A 58 0.75 -25.36 -112.34
C MET A 58 1.85 -24.78 -111.46
N HIS A 59 3.08 -24.68 -111.97
CA HIS A 59 4.21 -24.12 -111.23
C HIS A 59 3.92 -22.69 -110.77
N ARG A 60 3.42 -21.84 -111.67
CA ARG A 60 3.05 -20.44 -111.36
C ARG A 60 1.95 -20.37 -110.31
N ALA A 61 0.90 -21.18 -110.42
CA ALA A 61 -0.16 -21.24 -109.42
C ALA A 61 0.36 -21.71 -108.05
N ARG A 62 1.27 -22.69 -108.03
CA ARG A 62 1.89 -23.19 -106.79
C ARG A 62 2.75 -22.13 -106.11
N LEU A 63 3.49 -21.32 -106.87
CA LEU A 63 4.26 -20.21 -106.33
C LEU A 63 3.34 -19.14 -105.69
N ALA A 64 2.27 -18.75 -106.38
CA ALA A 64 1.29 -17.80 -105.85
C ALA A 64 0.63 -18.31 -104.55
N TYR A 65 0.21 -19.59 -104.53
CA TYR A 65 -0.36 -20.20 -103.32
C TYR A 65 0.63 -20.21 -102.15
N LYS A 66 1.90 -20.56 -102.40
CA LYS A 66 2.95 -20.56 -101.36
C LYS A 66 3.17 -19.15 -100.79
N GLN A 67 3.18 -18.12 -101.65
CA GLN A 67 3.31 -16.73 -101.21
C GLN A 67 2.12 -16.32 -100.33
N MET A 68 0.89 -16.60 -100.77
CA MET A 68 -0.33 -16.30 -100.01
C MET A 68 -0.35 -17.04 -98.66
N ARG A 69 0.01 -18.33 -98.64
CA ARG A 69 0.09 -19.13 -97.40
C ARG A 69 1.12 -18.58 -96.42
N ARG A 70 2.29 -18.14 -96.90
CA ARG A 70 3.31 -17.51 -96.05
C ARG A 70 2.78 -16.21 -95.45
N ALA A 71 2.18 -15.34 -96.26
CA ALA A 71 1.58 -14.10 -95.78
C ALA A 71 0.48 -14.36 -94.74
N LEU A 72 -0.40 -15.34 -94.99
CA LEU A 72 -1.44 -15.74 -94.04
C LEU A 72 -0.84 -16.24 -92.72
N SER A 73 0.17 -17.12 -92.76
CA SER A 73 0.84 -17.61 -91.56
C SER A 73 1.45 -16.47 -90.74
N VAL A 74 2.08 -15.49 -91.39
CA VAL A 74 2.63 -14.31 -90.72
C VAL A 74 1.53 -13.52 -90.01
N ILE A 75 0.45 -13.19 -90.71
CA ILE A 75 -0.70 -12.47 -90.11
C ILE A 75 -1.26 -13.25 -88.92
N GLN A 76 -1.47 -14.55 -89.08
CA GLN A 76 -2.02 -15.39 -88.02
C GLN A 76 -1.11 -15.47 -86.78
N ILE A 77 0.21 -15.49 -86.97
CA ILE A 77 1.18 -15.44 -85.86
C ILE A 77 1.05 -14.12 -85.11
N TYR A 78 1.02 -12.98 -85.82
CA TYR A 78 0.86 -11.67 -85.19
C TYR A 78 -0.48 -11.52 -84.46
N CYS A 79 -1.58 -11.98 -85.04
CA CYS A 79 -2.89 -11.96 -84.38
C CYS A 79 -2.89 -12.76 -83.07
N ARG A 80 -2.32 -13.98 -83.08
CA ARG A 80 -2.22 -14.83 -81.88
C ARG A 80 -1.31 -14.20 -80.83
N ALA A 81 -0.17 -13.63 -81.23
CA ALA A 81 0.73 -12.94 -80.33
C ALA A 81 0.07 -11.71 -79.68
N TRP A 82 -0.67 -10.91 -80.46
CA TRP A 82 -1.39 -9.75 -79.95
C TRP A 82 -2.49 -10.14 -78.95
N LEU A 83 -3.26 -11.19 -79.25
CA LEU A 83 -4.28 -11.71 -78.33
C LEU A 83 -3.65 -12.19 -77.01
N ALA A 84 -2.53 -12.93 -77.08
CA ALA A 84 -1.81 -13.40 -75.91
C ALA A 84 -1.25 -12.23 -75.07
N TRP A 85 -0.66 -11.22 -75.72
CA TRP A 85 -0.17 -10.01 -75.06
C TRP A 85 -1.32 -9.24 -74.39
N ARG A 86 -2.44 -9.05 -75.08
CA ARG A 86 -3.63 -8.37 -74.54
C ARG A 86 -4.17 -9.09 -73.31
N TRP A 87 -4.24 -10.42 -73.35
CA TRP A 87 -4.70 -11.23 -72.24
C TRP A 87 -3.74 -11.16 -71.03
N SER A 88 -2.43 -11.27 -71.27
CA SER A 88 -1.42 -11.10 -70.22
C SER A 88 -1.51 -9.72 -69.56
N ARG A 89 -1.66 -8.65 -70.35
CA ARG A 89 -1.83 -7.29 -69.83
C ARG A 89 -3.10 -7.15 -68.97
N TYR A 90 -4.21 -7.73 -69.42
CA TYR A 90 -5.46 -7.76 -68.63
C TYR A 90 -5.27 -8.46 -67.28
N ILE A 91 -4.63 -9.63 -67.26
CA ILE A 91 -4.35 -10.37 -66.01
C ILE A 91 -3.46 -9.56 -65.07
N GLN A 92 -2.42 -8.92 -65.59
CA GLN A 92 -1.52 -8.08 -64.78
C GLN A 92 -2.27 -6.90 -64.14
N MET A 93 -3.09 -6.19 -64.93
CA MET A 93 -3.92 -5.10 -64.43
C MET A 93 -4.94 -5.57 -63.39
N HIS A 94 -5.62 -6.69 -63.65
CA HIS A 94 -6.58 -7.27 -62.73
C HIS A 94 -5.91 -7.69 -61.41
N ARG A 95 -4.74 -8.32 -61.47
CA ARG A 95 -3.96 -8.69 -60.27
C ARG A 95 -3.53 -7.45 -59.48
N ALA A 96 -3.04 -6.41 -60.14
CA ALA A 96 -2.71 -5.15 -59.49
C ALA A 96 -3.93 -4.53 -58.79
N ALA A 97 -5.09 -4.52 -59.44
CA ALA A 97 -6.34 -4.04 -58.85
C ALA A 97 -6.74 -4.87 -57.61
N LEU A 98 -6.61 -6.19 -57.64
CA LEU A 98 -6.88 -7.04 -56.47
C LEU A 98 -5.91 -6.77 -55.31
N ILE A 99 -4.64 -6.54 -55.59
CA ILE A 99 -3.64 -6.20 -54.55
C ILE A 99 -3.98 -4.85 -53.93
N ILE A 100 -4.24 -3.82 -54.75
CA ILE A 100 -4.61 -2.49 -54.26
C ILE A 100 -5.90 -2.55 -53.43
N THR A 101 -6.93 -3.21 -53.94
CA THR A 101 -8.22 -3.31 -53.22
C THR A 101 -8.11 -4.10 -51.92
N SER A 102 -7.36 -5.21 -51.90
CA SER A 102 -7.14 -5.99 -50.67
C SER A 102 -6.35 -5.18 -49.62
N PHE A 103 -5.31 -4.46 -50.04
CA PHE A 103 -4.56 -3.57 -49.17
C PHE A 103 -5.44 -2.46 -48.58
N MET A 104 -6.22 -1.78 -49.42
CA MET A 104 -7.13 -0.70 -48.99
C MET A 104 -8.20 -1.21 -48.00
N LYS A 105 -8.79 -2.38 -48.26
CA LYS A 105 -9.72 -3.03 -47.32
C LYS A 105 -9.04 -3.31 -45.97
N GLY A 106 -7.81 -3.82 -46.00
CA GLY A 106 -6.99 -4.05 -44.80
C GLY A 106 -6.70 -2.76 -44.02
N LEU A 107 -6.32 -1.68 -44.70
CA LEU A 107 -6.09 -0.37 -44.07
C LEU A 107 -7.36 0.18 -43.40
N VAL A 108 -8.50 0.14 -44.09
CA VAL A 108 -9.78 0.61 -43.53
C VAL A 108 -10.17 -0.21 -42.30
N ALA A 109 -10.04 -1.54 -42.36
CA ALA A 109 -10.31 -2.41 -41.21
C ALA A 109 -9.39 -2.09 -40.02
N ARG A 110 -8.09 -1.90 -40.27
CA ARG A 110 -7.10 -1.54 -39.23
C ARG A 110 -7.43 -0.18 -38.59
N MET A 111 -7.76 0.82 -39.39
CA MET A 111 -8.15 2.14 -38.88
C MET A 111 -9.38 2.07 -37.97
N ARG A 112 -10.42 1.32 -38.39
CA ARG A 112 -11.62 1.09 -37.57
C ARG A 112 -11.28 0.41 -36.25
N TYR A 113 -10.48 -0.67 -36.29
CA TYR A 113 -10.04 -1.38 -35.10
C TYR A 113 -9.26 -0.47 -34.13
N LEU A 114 -8.29 0.30 -34.62
CA LEU A 114 -7.50 1.18 -33.78
C LEU A 114 -8.34 2.30 -33.15
N LYS A 115 -9.31 2.85 -33.88
CA LYS A 115 -10.26 3.85 -33.34
C LYS A 115 -11.07 3.24 -32.19
N LEU A 116 -11.63 2.05 -32.39
CA LEU A 116 -12.39 1.34 -31.35
C LEU A 116 -11.51 1.00 -30.15
N LYS A 117 -10.30 0.45 -30.38
CA LYS A 117 -9.34 0.11 -29.33
C LYS A 117 -9.00 1.32 -28.46
N ARG A 118 -8.73 2.48 -29.07
CA ARG A 118 -8.46 3.73 -28.33
C ARG A 118 -9.66 4.14 -27.47
N ALA A 119 -10.88 4.09 -28.02
CA ALA A 119 -12.09 4.42 -27.28
C ALA A 119 -12.33 3.48 -26.09
N VAL A 120 -12.16 2.16 -26.29
CA VAL A 120 -12.31 1.16 -25.23
C VAL A 120 -11.26 1.36 -24.13
N LEU A 121 -9.99 1.55 -24.50
CA LEU A 121 -8.93 1.79 -23.52
C LEU A 121 -9.15 3.09 -22.73
N ALA A 122 -9.61 4.15 -23.39
CA ALA A 122 -9.96 5.40 -22.72
C ALA A 122 -11.11 5.19 -21.71
N MET A 123 -12.16 4.47 -22.10
CA MET A 123 -13.28 4.14 -21.23
C MET A 123 -12.82 3.30 -20.03
N GLN A 124 -12.05 2.24 -20.27
CA GLN A 124 -11.50 1.38 -19.22
C GLN A 124 -10.62 2.17 -18.24
N ARG A 125 -9.75 3.05 -18.74
CA ARG A 125 -8.94 3.95 -17.91
C ARG A 125 -9.84 4.83 -17.03
N SER A 126 -10.84 5.49 -17.62
CA SER A 126 -11.73 6.38 -16.88
C SER A 126 -12.52 5.64 -15.80
N VAL A 127 -13.01 4.42 -16.08
CA VAL A 127 -13.68 3.58 -15.08
C VAL A 127 -12.74 3.20 -13.94
N ARG A 128 -11.53 2.71 -14.26
CA ARG A 128 -10.53 2.34 -13.23
C ARG A 128 -10.16 3.52 -12.34
N VAL A 129 -9.95 4.70 -12.91
CA VAL A 129 -9.65 5.93 -12.15
C VAL A 129 -10.81 6.32 -11.24
N LYS A 130 -12.05 6.27 -11.74
CA LYS A 130 -13.25 6.58 -10.91
C LYS A 130 -13.36 5.62 -9.73
N LEU A 131 -13.19 4.31 -9.95
CA LEU A 131 -13.25 3.30 -8.89
C LEU A 131 -12.14 3.50 -7.86
N ALA A 132 -10.89 3.73 -8.30
CA ALA A 132 -9.76 3.98 -7.41
C ALA A 132 -9.99 5.26 -6.57
N ARG A 133 -10.50 6.32 -7.18
CA ARG A 133 -10.81 7.59 -6.50
C ARG A 133 -11.92 7.41 -5.48
N ALA A 134 -12.99 6.69 -5.81
CA ALA A 134 -14.07 6.39 -4.88
C ALA A 134 -13.56 5.61 -3.65
N LYS A 135 -12.72 4.58 -3.86
CA LYS A 135 -12.09 3.84 -2.77
C LYS A 135 -11.20 4.73 -1.90
N PHE A 136 -10.39 5.58 -2.51
CA PHE A 136 -9.52 6.52 -1.80
C PHE A 136 -10.32 7.52 -0.96
N LEU A 137 -11.39 8.10 -1.51
CA LEU A 137 -12.22 9.06 -0.79
C LEU A 137 -12.91 8.41 0.42
N LYS A 138 -13.46 7.21 0.25
CA LYS A 138 -14.05 6.44 1.37
C LYS A 138 -13.04 6.18 2.49
N GLU A 139 -11.82 5.77 2.12
CA GLU A 139 -10.74 5.56 3.08
C GLU A 139 -10.32 6.87 3.77
N LYS A 140 -10.26 7.98 3.03
CA LYS A 140 -9.97 9.31 3.58
C LYS A 140 -11.03 9.74 4.60
N GLU A 141 -12.31 9.59 4.27
CA GLU A 141 -13.43 9.89 5.17
C GLU A 141 -13.35 9.05 6.44
N TYR A 142 -13.11 7.74 6.31
CA TYR A 142 -12.95 6.85 7.46
C TYR A 142 -11.79 7.29 8.36
N ARG A 143 -10.61 7.61 7.79
CA ARG A 143 -9.47 8.11 8.57
C ARG A 143 -9.77 9.41 9.30
N SER A 144 -10.45 10.35 8.62
CA SER A 144 -10.89 11.60 9.25
C SER A 144 -11.83 11.32 10.42
N ALA A 145 -12.80 10.42 10.26
CA ALA A 145 -13.70 10.01 11.33
C ALA A 145 -12.94 9.39 12.52
N VAL A 146 -11.96 8.52 12.27
CA VAL A 146 -11.11 7.92 13.31
C VAL A 146 -10.34 8.98 14.09
N VAL A 147 -9.79 9.99 13.41
CA VAL A 147 -9.07 11.11 14.07
C VAL A 147 -10.02 11.91 14.97
N ILE A 148 -11.23 12.22 14.51
CA ILE A 148 -12.24 12.92 15.31
C ILE A 148 -12.63 12.08 16.53
N GLN A 149 -12.95 10.81 16.33
CA GLN A 149 -13.31 9.88 17.40
C GLN A 149 -12.20 9.75 18.45
N LYS A 150 -10.93 9.67 18.01
CA LYS A 150 -9.76 9.68 18.91
C LYS A 150 -9.75 10.92 19.80
N HIS A 151 -9.87 12.12 19.22
CA HIS A 151 -9.85 13.37 19.98
C HIS A 151 -11.00 13.45 20.97
N VAL A 152 -12.22 13.05 20.57
CA VAL A 152 -13.40 13.02 21.44
C VAL A 152 -13.17 12.07 22.63
N ARG A 153 -12.69 10.85 22.39
CA ARG A 153 -12.38 9.87 23.46
C ARG A 153 -11.35 10.43 24.43
N THR A 154 -10.27 11.04 23.93
CA THR A 154 -9.24 11.68 24.77
C THR A 154 -9.82 12.85 25.58
N PHE A 155 -10.63 13.70 24.97
CA PHE A 155 -11.28 14.82 25.66
C PHE A 155 -12.19 14.34 26.80
N LEU A 156 -13.04 13.34 26.54
CA LEU A 156 -13.93 12.76 27.55
C LEU A 156 -13.15 12.16 28.73
N ALA A 157 -12.09 11.38 28.44
CA ALA A 157 -11.23 10.80 29.46
C ALA A 157 -10.52 11.88 30.31
N ARG A 158 -9.95 12.89 29.66
CA ARG A 158 -9.30 14.03 30.35
C ARG A 158 -10.29 14.80 31.21
N ARG A 159 -11.49 15.09 30.70
CA ARG A 159 -12.55 15.77 31.44
C ARG A 159 -12.99 14.97 32.67
N ARG A 160 -13.10 13.64 32.57
CA ARG A 160 -13.39 12.76 33.71
C ARG A 160 -12.26 12.78 34.74
N PHE A 161 -11.01 12.64 34.30
CA PHE A 161 -9.84 12.68 35.17
C PHE A 161 -9.73 14.00 35.94
N LEU A 162 -9.89 15.13 35.25
CA LEU A 162 -9.82 16.45 35.89
C LEU A 162 -10.92 16.65 36.94
N ARG A 163 -12.15 16.17 36.68
CA ARG A 163 -13.22 16.20 37.69
C ARG A 163 -12.88 15.36 38.92
N LEU A 164 -12.39 14.13 38.71
CA LEU A 164 -11.98 13.25 39.82
C LEU A 164 -10.81 13.84 40.61
N LYS A 165 -9.82 14.41 39.92
CA LYS A 165 -8.68 15.09 40.55
C LYS A 165 -9.15 16.27 41.41
N ALA A 166 -10.05 17.12 40.89
CA ALA A 166 -10.59 18.24 41.65
C ALA A 166 -11.35 17.77 42.91
N ALA A 167 -12.21 16.75 42.77
CA ALA A 167 -12.90 16.15 43.91
C ALA A 167 -11.94 15.56 44.95
N ALA A 168 -10.90 14.84 44.50
CA ALA A 168 -9.87 14.28 45.37
C ALA A 168 -9.11 15.37 46.13
N ILE A 169 -8.74 16.48 45.47
CA ILE A 169 -8.08 17.62 46.11
C ILE A 169 -8.97 18.21 47.21
N ILE A 170 -10.26 18.44 46.93
CA ILE A 170 -11.22 18.96 47.93
C ILE A 170 -11.29 18.04 49.14
N ILE A 171 -11.46 16.73 48.93
CA ILE A 171 -11.52 15.73 50.01
C ILE A 171 -10.22 15.74 50.82
N GLN A 172 -9.07 15.74 50.15
CA GLN A 172 -7.76 15.80 50.81
C GLN A 172 -7.60 17.07 51.65
N CYS A 173 -8.02 18.23 51.15
CA CYS A 173 -8.02 19.49 51.90
C CYS A 173 -8.91 19.38 53.14
N CYS A 174 -10.14 18.88 53.01
CA CYS A 174 -11.06 18.69 54.13
C CYS A 174 -10.49 17.77 55.21
N VAL A 175 -9.90 16.63 54.81
CA VAL A 175 -9.27 15.66 55.72
C VAL A 175 -8.07 16.28 56.42
N ARG A 176 -7.17 16.98 55.70
CA ARG A 176 -6.04 17.69 56.30
C ARG A 176 -6.50 18.75 57.31
N SER A 177 -7.50 19.56 56.97
CA SER A 177 -8.07 20.55 57.89
C SER A 177 -8.75 19.90 59.09
N TRP A 178 -9.43 18.76 58.93
CA TRP A 178 -10.01 18.00 60.03
C TRP A 178 -8.94 17.45 60.97
N MET A 179 -7.88 16.84 60.44
CA MET A 179 -6.73 16.36 61.23
C MET A 179 -6.07 17.49 62.02
N ALA A 180 -5.80 18.63 61.38
CA ALA A 180 -5.23 19.80 62.04
C ALA A 180 -6.14 20.33 63.17
N ARG A 181 -7.45 20.46 62.91
CA ARG A 181 -8.43 20.86 63.93
C ARG A 181 -8.53 19.86 65.08
N ARG A 182 -8.45 18.56 64.79
CA ARG A 182 -8.42 17.50 65.81
C ARG A 182 -7.17 17.64 66.68
N LYS A 183 -5.98 17.78 66.08
CA LYS A 183 -4.73 17.96 66.83
C LYS A 183 -4.74 19.22 67.70
N LEU A 184 -5.30 20.32 67.20
CA LEU A 184 -5.49 21.54 67.99
C LEU A 184 -6.42 21.31 69.21
N ARG A 185 -7.51 20.54 69.03
CA ARG A 185 -8.40 20.18 70.16
C ARG A 185 -7.67 19.32 71.19
N GLU A 186 -6.90 18.33 70.76
CA GLU A 186 -6.07 17.50 71.65
C GLU A 186 -5.10 18.36 72.47
N LEU A 187 -4.31 19.23 71.83
CA LEU A 187 -3.38 20.14 72.51
C LEU A 187 -4.09 21.12 73.47
N LYS A 188 -5.28 21.62 73.11
CA LYS A 188 -6.08 22.47 74.01
C LYS A 188 -6.58 21.71 75.24
N LEU A 189 -6.96 20.44 75.10
CA LEU A 189 -7.36 19.60 76.24
C LEU A 189 -6.16 19.32 77.15
N GLU A 190 -5.01 18.99 76.57
CA GLU A 190 -3.75 18.78 77.30
C GLU A 190 -3.33 20.05 78.05
N ALA A 191 -3.39 21.23 77.42
CA ALA A 191 -3.10 22.51 78.06
C ALA A 191 -4.09 22.85 79.20
N LYS A 192 -5.39 22.55 79.04
CA LYS A 192 -6.37 22.71 80.13
C LYS A 192 -6.10 21.77 81.30
N SER A 193 -5.78 20.51 81.01
CA SER A 193 -5.39 19.52 82.04
C SER A 193 -4.13 19.97 82.78
N PHE A 194 -3.11 20.43 82.04
CA PHE A 194 -1.89 21.00 82.62
C PHE A 194 -2.19 22.24 83.48
N GLY A 195 -3.04 23.16 83.01
CA GLY A 195 -3.48 24.31 83.81
C GLY A 195 -4.26 23.91 85.07
N HIS A 196 -5.09 22.88 85.00
CA HIS A 196 -5.77 22.33 86.18
C HIS A 196 -4.78 21.71 87.16
N LEU A 197 -3.81 20.92 86.68
CA LEU A 197 -2.72 20.35 87.48
C LEU A 197 -1.85 21.44 88.11
N GLN A 198 -1.53 22.51 87.38
CA GLN A 198 -0.78 23.64 87.90
C GLN A 198 -1.55 24.37 89.01
N ASN A 199 -2.86 24.54 88.85
CA ASN A 199 -3.71 25.14 89.88
C ASN A 199 -3.85 24.23 91.11
N LEU A 200 -3.93 22.91 90.90
CA LEU A 200 -3.91 21.93 92.00
C LEU A 200 -2.56 21.96 92.73
N ASN A 201 -1.44 22.01 92.01
CA ASN A 201 -0.11 22.16 92.58
C ASN A 201 0.02 23.47 93.36
N LYS A 202 -0.41 24.61 92.83
CA LYS A 202 -0.46 25.88 93.58
C LYS A 202 -1.34 25.78 94.83
N GLY A 203 -2.46 25.03 94.76
CA GLY A 203 -3.32 24.76 95.90
C GLY A 203 -2.66 23.87 96.96
N LEU A 204 -1.92 22.84 96.51
CA LEU A 204 -1.11 21.97 97.36
C LEU A 204 0.06 22.74 97.98
N GLU A 205 0.77 23.58 97.23
CA GLU A 205 1.81 24.49 97.70
C GLU A 205 1.28 25.43 98.78
N LYS A 206 0.12 26.06 98.56
CA LYS A 206 -0.54 26.87 99.59
C LYS A 206 -0.87 26.06 100.84
N LYS A 207 -1.41 24.85 100.70
CA LYS A 207 -1.69 23.97 101.84
C LYS A 207 -0.40 23.57 102.58
N ILE A 208 0.67 23.25 101.85
CA ILE A 208 1.99 22.96 102.43
C ILE A 208 2.48 24.18 103.19
N MET A 209 2.39 25.39 102.64
CA MET A 209 2.75 26.62 103.34
C MET A 209 1.93 26.82 104.62
N THR A 210 0.61 26.62 104.59
CA THR A 210 -0.22 26.76 105.81
C THR A 210 0.10 25.69 106.84
N ILE A 211 0.43 24.47 106.41
CA ILE A 211 0.88 23.39 107.30
C ILE A 211 2.25 23.74 107.89
N GLN A 212 3.16 24.27 107.08
CA GLN A 212 4.49 24.72 107.52
C GLN A 212 4.37 25.83 108.57
N GLU A 213 3.55 26.85 108.28
CA GLU A 213 3.25 27.95 109.20
C GLU A 213 2.61 27.44 110.51
N LYS A 214 1.69 26.47 110.43
CA LYS A 214 1.15 25.79 111.63
C LYS A 214 2.21 24.98 112.37
N MET A 215 3.15 24.32 111.70
CA MET A 215 4.25 23.62 112.36
C MET A 215 5.20 24.61 113.04
N ASP A 216 5.47 25.76 112.42
CA ASP A 216 6.32 26.80 112.98
C ASP A 216 5.66 27.42 114.23
N LEU A 217 4.34 27.69 114.17
CA LEU A 217 3.55 28.11 115.34
C LEU A 217 3.56 27.05 116.44
N MET A 218 3.37 25.76 116.12
CA MET A 218 3.47 24.68 117.11
C MET A 218 4.89 24.51 117.66
N ALA A 219 5.93 24.80 116.87
CA ALA A 219 7.32 24.78 117.33
C ALA A 219 7.61 25.96 118.29
N GLU A 220 7.04 27.13 118.00
CA GLU A 220 7.12 28.31 118.87
C GLU A 220 6.34 28.10 120.17
N GLU A 221 5.12 27.55 120.12
CA GLU A 221 4.35 27.16 121.29
C GLU A 221 5.09 26.09 122.12
N ASN A 222 5.68 25.07 121.50
CA ASN A 222 6.53 24.10 122.21
C ASN A 222 7.79 24.74 122.82
N GLY A 223 8.37 25.75 122.17
CA GLY A 223 9.46 26.56 122.71
C GLY A 223 9.04 27.35 123.95
N ASN A 224 7.85 27.96 123.92
CA ASN A 224 7.28 28.69 125.05
C ASN A 224 6.90 27.76 126.21
N VAL A 225 6.33 26.59 125.94
CA VAL A 225 6.06 25.55 126.96
C VAL A 225 7.37 25.09 127.62
N LYS A 226 8.44 24.90 126.84
CA LYS A 226 9.77 24.59 127.39
C LYS A 226 10.30 25.71 128.30
N ARG A 227 10.16 26.98 127.90
CA ARG A 227 10.57 28.15 128.71
C ARG A 227 9.77 28.28 130.01
N LEU A 228 8.45 28.07 129.96
CA LEU A 228 7.60 28.12 131.14
C LEU A 228 7.96 26.99 132.11
N ASN A 229 8.27 25.79 131.60
CA ASN A 229 8.73 24.66 132.41
C ASN A 229 10.09 24.92 133.07
N SER A 230 11.03 25.62 132.41
CA SER A 230 12.29 26.01 133.06
C SER A 230 12.09 27.02 134.20
N LEU A 231 11.20 28.00 134.01
CA LEU A 231 10.85 29.00 135.04
C LEU A 231 10.14 28.38 136.26
N LEU A 232 9.25 27.41 136.00
CA LEU A 232 8.55 26.66 137.06
C LEU A 232 9.52 25.80 137.88
N ASN A 233 10.51 25.18 137.23
CA ASN A 233 11.56 24.43 137.92
C ASN A 233 12.46 25.33 138.77
N GLU A 234 12.71 26.55 138.33
CA GLU A 234 13.51 27.52 139.07
C GLU A 234 12.78 28.04 140.32
N GLN A 235 11.47 28.30 140.23
CA GLN A 235 10.66 28.63 141.41
C GLN A 235 10.55 27.48 142.41
N ASN A 236 10.43 26.24 141.93
CA ASN A 236 10.40 25.05 142.80
C ASN A 236 11.71 24.84 143.58
N ASN A 237 12.85 25.22 143.01
CA ASN A 237 14.14 25.13 143.70
C ASN A 237 14.29 26.22 144.78
N ILE A 238 13.78 27.43 144.56
CA ILE A 238 13.79 28.51 145.55
C ILE A 238 12.90 28.16 146.76
N LEU A 239 11.73 27.58 146.52
CA LEU A 239 10.83 27.13 147.60
C LEU A 239 11.44 26.01 148.46
N LYS A 240 12.18 25.07 147.85
CA LYS A 240 12.91 24.03 148.59
C LYS A 240 14.01 24.59 149.49
N ALA A 241 14.72 25.64 149.05
CA ALA A 241 15.77 26.27 149.85
C ALA A 241 15.20 27.01 151.08
N ALA A 242 14.06 27.70 150.91
CA ALA A 242 13.39 28.41 152.00
C ALA A 242 12.84 27.45 153.08
N ASN A 243 12.32 26.30 152.67
CA ASN A 243 11.75 25.32 153.61
C ASN A 243 12.81 24.66 154.50
N ASN A 244 13.99 24.37 153.95
CA ASN A 244 15.12 23.82 154.71
C ASN A 244 15.68 24.81 155.75
N GLN A 245 15.55 26.11 155.48
CA GLN A 245 16.01 27.18 156.37
C GLN A 245 15.07 27.36 157.58
N HIS A 246 13.76 27.12 157.39
CA HIS A 246 12.78 27.10 158.48
C HIS A 246 12.89 25.86 159.38
N GLU A 247 13.18 24.68 158.81
CA GLU A 247 13.39 23.46 159.62
C GLU A 247 14.63 23.57 160.54
N ALA A 248 15.67 24.29 160.13
CA ALA A 248 16.85 24.55 160.96
C ALA A 248 16.56 25.49 162.15
N GLN A 249 15.66 26.47 161.98
CA GLN A 249 15.24 27.38 163.05
C GLN A 249 14.40 26.68 164.13
N LEU A 250 13.58 25.70 163.75
CA LEU A 250 12.77 24.90 164.69
C LEU A 250 13.60 23.97 165.59
N ARG A 251 14.79 23.53 165.13
CA ARG A 251 15.70 22.68 165.93
C ARG A 251 16.45 23.46 167.00
N ILE A 252 16.71 24.75 166.78
CA ILE A 252 17.39 25.63 167.75
C ILE A 252 16.44 26.06 168.88
N LEU A 253 15.14 26.20 168.58
CA LEU A 253 14.13 26.50 169.61
C LEU A 253 13.86 25.31 170.54
N HIS A 254 13.92 24.07 170.02
CA HIS A 254 13.70 22.86 170.83
C HIS A 254 14.81 22.62 171.86
N THR A 255 16.07 22.90 171.54
CA THR A 255 17.19 22.74 172.48
C THR A 255 17.22 23.79 173.60
N GLN A 256 16.63 24.98 173.37
CA GLN A 256 16.47 26.00 174.41
C GLN A 256 15.33 25.68 175.39
N ILE A 257 14.30 24.94 174.96
CA ILE A 257 13.18 24.51 175.81
C ILE A 257 13.58 23.34 176.73
N ASP A 258 14.50 22.47 176.30
CA ASP A 258 14.95 21.33 177.12
C ASP A 258 15.94 21.75 178.22
N GLN A 259 16.74 22.80 178.02
CA GLN A 259 17.62 23.36 179.07
C GLN A 259 16.87 24.10 180.18
N LEU A 260 15.67 24.62 179.91
CA LEU A 260 14.80 25.24 180.93
C LEU A 260 14.00 24.21 181.74
N LYS A 261 13.90 22.95 181.28
CA LYS A 261 13.22 21.86 182.01
C LYS A 261 14.10 21.21 183.09
N GLU A 262 15.43 21.22 182.94
CA GLU A 262 16.35 20.68 183.98
C GLU A 262 16.48 21.57 185.24
N ILE A 263 16.03 22.83 185.18
CA ILE A 263 16.01 23.75 186.33
C ILE A 263 14.83 23.46 187.30
N LEU A 264 13.85 22.62 186.91
CA LEU A 264 12.56 22.53 187.61
C LEU A 264 12.23 21.18 188.28
N THR A 265 13.15 20.21 188.38
CA THR A 265 12.85 18.91 189.04
C THR A 265 13.96 18.33 189.94
N VAL A 266 14.67 19.15 190.73
CA VAL A 266 15.32 18.72 192.00
C VAL A 266 15.13 19.78 193.11
N SER A 267 13.89 20.22 193.29
CA SER A 267 13.42 20.71 194.60
C SER A 267 12.08 20.05 194.91
N LYS A 268 12.17 18.76 195.22
CA LYS A 268 11.49 18.04 196.31
C LYS A 268 12.07 16.63 196.39
#